data_AF-A0A380EHM5-F1
#
_entry.id   AF-A0A380EHM5-F1
#
_cell.length_a   1.000
_cell.length_b   1.000
_cell.length_c   1.000
_cell.angle_alpha   90.00
_cell.angle_beta   90.00
_cell.angle_gamma   90.00
#
_symmetry.space_group_name_H-M   'P 1'
#
loop_
_entity.id
_entity.type
_entity.pdbx_description
1 polymer ?
#
loop_
_entity_poly.entity_id
_entity_poly.type
_entity_poly.pdbx_seq_one_letter_code
_entity_poly.pdbx_strand_id
1 'polypeptide(L)'
;MINAVVIAVILMIVLCLCRLNVVISLFISALVGGLISGMSIEKVINVFGKNIVDGAEVALSYALLGGFAALISYSGITDYLVGKIINAIHAENSRWSELKSK
;
A
#
# COMPACT_ATOMS: atom_id res chain seq x y z
N MET A 1 0.36 -20.88 -25.32
CA MET A 1 0.99 -21.18 -24.01
C MET A 1 0.56 -20.09 -23.05
N ILE A 2 -0.23 -20.40 -22.02
CA ILE A 2 -0.65 -19.40 -21.04
C ILE A 2 0.20 -19.62 -19.78
N ASN A 3 0.83 -18.56 -19.30
CA ASN A 3 1.67 -18.61 -18.10
C ASN A 3 0.78 -18.79 -16.85
N ALA A 4 1.15 -19.73 -15.97
CA ALA A 4 0.47 -19.97 -14.70
C ALA A 4 0.34 -18.68 -13.87
N VAL A 5 1.35 -17.81 -13.92
CA VAL A 5 1.34 -16.50 -13.23
C VAL A 5 0.23 -15.60 -13.77
N VAL A 6 0.05 -15.55 -15.09
CA VAL A 6 -0.97 -14.70 -15.73
C VAL A 6 -2.37 -15.16 -15.32
N ILE A 7 -2.60 -16.49 -15.27
CA ILE A 7 -3.88 -17.05 -14.83
C ILE A 7 -4.15 -16.69 -13.36
N ALA A 8 -3.15 -16.81 -12.49
CA ALA A 8 -3.30 -16.47 -11.07
C ALA A 8 -3.65 -15.00 -10.85
N VAL A 9 -2.99 -14.07 -11.57
CA VAL A 9 -3.26 -12.63 -11.44
C VAL A 9 -4.66 -12.28 -11.96
N ILE A 10 -5.06 -12.83 -13.12
CA ILE A 10 -6.42 -12.62 -13.65
C ILE A 10 -7.46 -13.16 -12.68
N LEU A 11 -7.26 -14.36 -12.14
CA LEU A 11 -8.16 -14.96 -11.15
C LEU A 11 -8.29 -14.07 -9.91
N MET A 12 -7.17 -13.57 -9.39
CA MET A 12 -7.15 -12.66 -8.23
C MET A 12 -7.98 -11.41 -8.50
N ILE A 13 -7.79 -10.78 -9.66
CA ILE A 13 -8.53 -9.56 -10.05
C ILE A 13 -10.02 -9.86 -10.13
N VAL A 14 -10.41 -10.95 -10.79
CA VAL A 14 -11.83 -11.34 -10.91
C VAL A 14 -12.46 -11.60 -9.54
N LEU A 15 -11.77 -12.30 -8.64
CA LEU A 15 -12.26 -12.56 -7.28
C LEU A 15 -12.41 -11.27 -6.46
N CYS A 16 -11.44 -10.36 -6.55
CA CYS A 16 -11.53 -9.03 -5.92
C CYS A 16 -12.70 -8.20 -6.48
N LEU A 17 -12.99 -8.28 -7.78
CA LEU A 17 -14.16 -7.63 -8.39
C LEU A 17 -15.48 -8.23 -7.91
N CYS A 18 -15.50 -9.53 -7.62
CA CYS A 18 -16.64 -10.20 -6.98
C CYS A 18 -16.82 -9.84 -5.48
N ARG A 19 -16.16 -8.77 -4.99
CA ARG A 19 -16.18 -8.30 -3.60
C ARG A 19 -15.60 -9.28 -2.59
N LEU A 20 -14.76 -10.22 -3.02
CA LEU A 20 -13.98 -11.03 -2.09
C LEU A 20 -12.82 -10.22 -1.52
N ASN A 21 -12.53 -10.40 -0.24
CA ASN A 21 -11.41 -9.76 0.41
C ASN A 21 -10.11 -10.13 -0.30
N VAL A 22 -9.26 -9.14 -0.56
CA VAL A 22 -7.98 -9.30 -1.27
C VAL A 22 -7.14 -10.44 -0.69
N VAL A 23 -7.15 -10.65 0.63
CA VAL A 23 -6.39 -11.72 1.30
C VAL A 23 -6.89 -13.10 0.88
N ILE A 24 -8.21 -13.30 0.83
CA ILE A 24 -8.83 -14.55 0.41
C ILE A 24 -8.57 -14.80 -1.08
N SER A 25 -8.69 -13.75 -1.89
CA SER A 25 -8.43 -13.80 -3.34
C SER A 25 -6.98 -14.19 -3.64
N LEU A 26 -6.01 -13.66 -2.89
CA LEU A 26 -4.59 -14.02 -2.99
C LEU A 26 -4.36 -15.49 -2.64
N PHE A 27 -4.99 -15.99 -1.57
CA PHE A 27 -4.86 -17.38 -1.15
C PHE A 27 -5.37 -18.35 -2.23
N ILE A 28 -6.60 -18.13 -2.72
CA ILE A 28 -7.21 -18.98 -3.76
C ILE A 28 -6.37 -18.93 -5.05
N SER A 29 -5.90 -17.74 -5.44
CA SER A 29 -5.10 -17.56 -6.65
C SER A 29 -3.72 -18.19 -6.54
N ALA A 30 -3.10 -18.18 -5.36
CA ALA A 30 -1.84 -18.87 -5.13
C ALA A 30 -2.01 -20.40 -5.20
N LEU A 31 -3.12 -20.94 -4.67
CA LEU A 31 -3.44 -22.36 -4.80
C LEU A 31 -3.64 -22.76 -6.26
N VAL A 32 -4.49 -22.04 -6.99
CA VAL A 32 -4.78 -22.34 -8.41
C VAL A 32 -3.54 -22.12 -9.28
N GLY A 33 -2.81 -21.02 -9.10
CA GLY A 33 -1.58 -20.72 -9.84
C GLY A 33 -0.45 -21.72 -9.58
N GLY A 34 -0.29 -22.17 -8.33
CA GLY A 34 0.69 -23.17 -7.94
C GLY A 34 0.36 -24.57 -8.47
N LEU A 35 -0.92 -24.94 -8.52
CA LEU A 35 -1.35 -26.20 -9.14
C LEU A 35 -1.12 -26.18 -10.65
N ILE A 36 -1.42 -25.06 -11.33
CA ILE A 36 -1.20 -24.90 -12.78
C ILE A 36 0.30 -24.89 -13.12
N SER A 37 1.17 -24.45 -12.21
CA SER A 37 2.63 -24.51 -12.40
C SER A 37 3.23 -25.90 -12.17
N GLY A 38 2.41 -26.90 -11.80
CA GLY A 38 2.82 -28.29 -11.58
C GLY A 38 3.39 -28.56 -10.18
N MET A 39 3.16 -27.67 -9.21
CA MET A 39 3.57 -27.89 -7.82
C MET A 39 2.55 -28.76 -7.07
N SER A 40 3.03 -29.59 -6.15
CA SER A 40 2.14 -30.30 -5.21
C SER A 40 1.51 -29.31 -4.24
N ILE A 41 0.30 -29.64 -3.75
CA ILE A 41 -0.45 -28.76 -2.83
C ILE A 41 0.37 -28.40 -1.57
N GLU A 42 1.13 -29.36 -1.05
CA GLU A 42 1.97 -29.20 0.13
C GLU A 42 3.10 -28.20 -0.12
N LYS A 43 3.70 -28.24 -1.33
CA LYS A 43 4.74 -27.29 -1.74
C LYS A 43 4.16 -25.90 -1.95
N VAL A 44 2.95 -25.79 -2.52
CA VAL A 44 2.26 -24.51 -2.71
C VAL A 44 1.98 -23.85 -1.35
N ILE A 45 1.45 -24.61 -0.38
CA ILE A 45 1.18 -24.09 0.98
C ILE A 45 2.48 -23.66 1.67
N ASN A 46 3.54 -24.48 1.59
CA ASN A 46 4.85 -24.13 2.18
C ASN A 46 5.44 -22.86 1.57
N VAL A 47 5.40 -22.73 0.24
CA VAL A 47 5.90 -21.55 -0.46
C VAL A 47 5.05 -20.33 -0.14
N PHE A 48 3.72 -20.45 -0.17
CA PHE A 48 2.82 -19.36 0.19
C PHE A 48 3.03 -18.87 1.63
N GLY A 49 3.14 -19.79 2.59
CA GLY A 49 3.41 -19.47 3.99
C GLY A 49 4.75 -18.74 4.16
N LYS A 50 5.81 -19.22 3.51
CA LYS A 50 7.11 -18.52 3.50
C LYS A 50 7.01 -17.11 2.92
N ASN A 51 6.30 -16.94 1.80
CA ASN A 51 6.12 -15.62 1.17
C ASN A 51 5.31 -14.65 2.05
N ILE A 52 4.30 -15.13 2.77
CA ILE A 52 3.59 -14.30 3.74
C ILE A 52 4.49 -13.86 4.87
N VAL A 53 5.30 -14.78 5.44
CA VAL A 53 6.20 -14.43 6.55
C VAL A 53 7.25 -13.41 6.11
N ASP A 54 7.83 -13.60 4.94
CA ASP A 54 8.81 -12.68 4.34
C ASP A 54 8.20 -11.30 4.05
N GLY A 55 6.98 -11.26 3.51
CA GLY A 55 6.24 -10.01 3.27
C GLY A 55 5.61 -9.39 4.53
N ALA A 56 5.48 -10.14 5.62
CA ALA A 56 4.81 -9.69 6.84
C ALA A 56 5.60 -8.60 7.56
N GLU A 57 6.93 -8.67 7.55
CA GLU A 57 7.78 -7.63 8.13
C GLU A 57 7.53 -6.29 7.44
N VAL A 58 7.54 -6.29 6.10
CA VAL A 58 7.27 -5.10 5.27
C VAL A 58 5.84 -4.60 5.51
N ALA A 59 4.85 -5.49 5.56
CA ALA A 59 3.46 -5.13 5.85
C ALA A 59 3.31 -4.49 7.24
N LEU A 60 4.01 -5.02 8.25
CA LEU A 60 4.00 -4.48 9.60
C LEU A 60 4.65 -3.09 9.64
N SER A 61 5.79 -2.88 8.96
CA SER A 61 6.43 -1.57 8.86
C SER A 61 5.50 -0.53 8.22
N TYR A 62 4.78 -0.88 7.15
CA TYR A 62 3.82 0.04 6.53
C TYR A 62 2.57 0.26 7.38
N ALA A 63 2.08 -0.77 8.09
CA ALA A 63 0.99 -0.61 9.04
C ALA A 63 1.39 0.33 10.19
N LEU A 64 2.62 0.20 10.71
CA LEU A 64 3.17 1.09 11.73
C LEU A 64 3.38 2.52 11.20
N LEU A 65 3.86 2.71 9.97
CA LEU A 65 3.98 4.02 9.34
C LEU A 65 2.60 4.68 9.15
N GLY A 66 1.60 3.91 8.70
CA GLY A 66 0.22 4.37 8.59
C GLY A 66 -0.38 4.72 9.95
N GLY A 67 -0.16 3.89 10.96
CA GLY A 67 -0.56 4.16 12.34
C GLY A 67 0.10 5.42 12.90
N PHE A 68 1.38 5.61 12.65
CA PHE A 68 2.12 6.82 13.04
C PHE A 68 1.59 8.07 12.33
N ALA A 69 1.28 7.98 11.04
CA ALA A 69 0.66 9.07 10.29
C ALA A 69 -0.73 9.42 10.85
N ALA A 70 -1.54 8.42 11.21
CA ALA A 70 -2.83 8.63 11.85
C ALA A 70 -2.68 9.31 13.23
N LEU A 71 -1.69 8.91 14.03
CA LEU A 71 -1.41 9.51 15.34
C LEU A 71 -0.93 10.96 15.22
N ILE A 72 -0.04 11.26 14.26
CA ILE A 72 0.39 12.64 13.98
C ILE A 72 -0.81 13.50 13.56
N SER A 73 -1.66 12.96 12.67
CA SER A 73 -2.86 13.66 12.22
C SER A 73 -3.84 13.94 13.36
N TYR A 74 -3.96 13.02 14.33
CA TYR A 74 -4.83 13.22 15.49
C TYR A 74 -4.22 14.17 16.54
N SER A 75 -2.89 14.24 16.61
CA SER A 75 -2.17 15.13 17.54
C SER A 75 -2.31 16.63 17.20
N GLY A 76 -2.80 17.00 16.02
CA GLY A 76 -2.93 18.41 15.58
C GLY A 76 -1.60 19.12 15.27
N ILE A 77 -0.47 18.43 15.39
CA ILE A 77 0.87 18.94 15.04
C ILE A 77 0.91 19.34 13.57
N THR A 78 0.26 18.57 12.71
CA THR A 78 0.20 18.83 11.27
C THR A 78 -0.53 20.14 10.96
N ASP A 79 -1.66 20.41 11.61
CA ASP A 79 -2.41 21.66 11.42
C ASP A 79 -1.59 22.89 11.82
N TYR A 80 -0.87 22.79 12.94
CA TYR A 80 0.02 23.87 13.39
C TYR A 80 1.16 24.14 12.41
N LEU A 81 1.82 23.08 11.91
CA LEU A 81 2.89 23.19 10.92
C LEU A 81 2.39 23.79 9.60
N VAL A 82 1.23 23.34 9.12
CA VAL A 82 0.61 23.88 7.89
C VAL A 82 0.31 25.36 8.05
N GLY A 83 -0.28 25.78 9.17
CA GLY A 83 -0.52 27.20 9.45
C GLY A 83 0.75 28.04 9.44
N LYS A 84 1.85 27.51 10.03
CA LYS A 84 3.15 28.20 10.03
C LYS A 84 3.74 28.35 8.62
N ILE A 85 3.62 27.31 7.79
CA ILE A 85 4.09 27.34 6.40
C ILE A 85 3.28 28.36 5.59
N ILE A 86 1.95 28.35 5.69
CA ILE A 86 1.08 29.30 4.99
C ILE A 86 1.44 30.74 5.38
N ASN A 87 1.64 31.00 6.67
CA ASN A 87 2.03 32.34 7.14
C ASN A 87 3.42 32.77 6.63
N ALA A 88 4.38 31.84 6.55
CA ALA A 88 5.70 32.13 5.98
C ALA A 88 5.61 32.51 4.49
N ILE A 89 4.77 31.79 3.73
CA ILE A 89 4.52 32.07 2.31
C ILE A 89 3.80 33.41 2.12
N HIS A 90 2.85 33.74 3.01
CA HIS A 90 2.16 35.01 2.94
C HIS A 90 3.09 36.20 3.21
N ALA A 91 4.04 36.02 4.15
CA ALA A 91 5.04 37.03 4.51
C ALA A 91 6.07 37.30 3.40
N GLU A 92 6.45 36.30 2.60
CA GLU A 92 7.31 36.54 1.42
C GLU A 92 6.55 37.29 0.32
N ASN A 93 5.28 36.96 0.08
CA ASN A 93 4.51 37.55 -1.01
C ASN A 93 4.24 39.05 -0.78
N SER A 94 3.94 39.45 0.46
CA SER A 94 3.82 40.86 0.82
C SER A 94 5.14 41.61 0.66
N ARG A 95 6.27 41.03 1.07
CA ARG A 95 7.60 41.63 0.91
C ARG A 95 8.01 41.83 -0.57
N TRP A 96 7.61 40.92 -1.46
CA TRP A 96 7.82 41.07 -2.90
C TRP A 96 6.93 42.16 -3.54
N SER A 97 5.72 42.37 -3.01
CA SER A 97 4.82 43.43 -3.50
C SER A 97 5.31 44.84 -3.19
N GLU A 98 5.99 45.04 -2.05
CA GLU A 98 6.59 46.34 -1.68
C GLU A 98 7.85 46.65 -2.50
N LEU A 99 8.63 45.63 -2.89
CA LEU A 99 9.83 45.80 -3.73
C LEU A 99 9.50 46.06 -5.21
N LYS A 100 8.33 45.65 -5.70
CA LYS A 100 7.90 45.90 -7.10
C LYS A 100 7.22 47.26 -7.28
N SER A 101 6.81 47.91 -6.19
CA SER A 101 6.18 49.24 -6.19
C SER A 101 7.18 50.40 -6.09
N LYS A 102 8.49 50.11 -6.00
CA LYS A 102 9.58 51.07 -5.98
C LYS A 102 10.41 50.96 -7.26
#